data_AF-A0A0M0JCN7-F1
#
_entry.id   AF-A0A0M0JCN7-F1
#
_cell.length_a   1.000
_cell.length_b   1.000
_cell.length_c   1.000
_cell.angle_alpha   90.00
_cell.angle_beta   90.00
_cell.angle_gamma   90.00
#
_symmetry.space_group_name_H-M   'P 1'
#
loop_
_entity.id
_entity.type
_entity.pdbx_description
1 polymer ?
#
loop_
_entity_poly.entity_id
_entity_poly.type
_entity_poly.pdbx_seq_one_letter_code
_entity_poly.pdbx_strand_id
1 'polypeptide(L)'
;MSAEELSLRWPIFLLLLAVAPLVILLLVAPLDVQAAVRAARPPTKLLMLTFGNSGVADHLRNFCGFARRAGIAHVVGAVDEAAFRLLVAEDVPVYLTPLARERYFMDGSNSHSSSSWKRFASMRTGEVARLVHLGYDVLHSDTDIVWLRDPTPYLMCTPAARAGEFGEGMRARSFHASRSAMLMWRARHNDFLGLQVSSDNMGPGRAVERRADYHAGGTFNSGMLLFRATRSGRAFVSAWHRNVAAPSRGSRFERLSSDQQVFNNMVRRERQWPGVGGASTSWLIDRMHPDWQGKLTLGALPLPLFANGHGYFVQSAHTRLGVAPFAVHATYTLDRHDGLAKRQRFREAGLWSADRISPPTERFLGESANNIGVHRLALMGYLAELRDAIALARALGRTLVLPRHQCFCDRLWAGSDEILRFGCMYPGSQDHPFLPFACPMDHWLVPHVWEGSGLAFRDAIFIERLLSAEPRTSVRDMRIVPAADWRRACAAKVQARSDGVVGECWDALPAGLWTTEEMRAHLHATGSGRNAQDGAARVLRLEHSRSLLCGVSSSPTKTSQINRLLGQLLRTPPWCARCPNCDERLRQWQVPPRSGRQWGEEWCLEVPPPPLFHAGRCVLSSEHT
;
A
#
# COMPACT_ATOMS: atom_id res chain seq x y z
N MET A 1 14.45 -16.10 60.02
CA MET A 1 13.43 -16.73 59.15
C MET A 1 13.91 -18.13 58.84
N SER A 2 13.17 -19.14 59.27
CA SER A 2 13.53 -20.55 59.08
C SER A 2 13.36 -20.96 57.61
N ALA A 3 14.07 -21.99 57.17
CA ALA A 3 13.99 -22.50 55.80
C ALA A 3 12.57 -22.95 55.39
N GLU A 4 11.70 -23.24 56.36
CA GLU A 4 10.28 -23.56 56.13
C GLU A 4 9.42 -22.34 55.76
N GLU A 5 9.76 -21.11 56.22
CA GLU A 5 9.00 -19.90 55.83
C GLU A 5 9.27 -19.47 54.39
N LEU A 6 10.43 -19.83 53.83
CA LEU A 6 10.83 -19.53 52.46
C LEU A 6 10.19 -20.48 51.43
N SER A 7 9.91 -21.73 51.80
CA SER A 7 9.34 -22.73 50.88
C SER A 7 7.85 -22.53 50.61
N LEU A 8 7.09 -21.97 51.56
CA LEU A 8 5.68 -21.63 51.36
C LEU A 8 5.45 -20.33 50.58
N ARG A 9 6.36 -19.34 50.69
CA ARG A 9 6.18 -18.02 50.06
C ARG A 9 6.57 -17.99 48.59
N TRP A 10 7.55 -18.80 48.16
CA TRP A 10 7.99 -18.87 46.77
C TRP A 10 6.91 -19.31 45.76
N PRO A 11 6.12 -20.39 45.99
CA PRO A 11 5.06 -20.77 45.08
C PRO A 11 3.92 -19.74 45.05
N ILE A 12 3.61 -19.07 46.17
CA ILE A 12 2.61 -17.99 46.21
C ILE A 12 3.11 -16.75 45.44
N PHE A 13 4.39 -16.41 45.54
CA PHE A 13 4.99 -15.29 44.81
C PHE A 13 5.07 -15.57 43.30
N LEU A 14 5.36 -16.81 42.90
CA LEU A 14 5.29 -17.26 41.51
C LEU A 14 3.85 -17.31 40.99
N LEU A 15 2.87 -17.72 41.81
CA LEU A 15 1.46 -17.65 41.47
C LEU A 15 1.02 -16.19 41.29
N LEU A 16 1.44 -15.28 42.16
CA LEU A 16 1.15 -13.84 42.03
C LEU A 16 1.83 -13.22 40.80
N LEU A 17 3.05 -13.62 40.44
CA LEU A 17 3.73 -13.19 39.20
C LEU A 17 3.10 -13.77 37.92
N ALA A 18 2.55 -14.99 37.98
CA ALA A 18 1.85 -15.62 36.86
C ALA A 18 0.40 -15.13 36.70
N VAL A 19 -0.25 -14.78 37.82
CA VAL A 19 -1.64 -14.34 37.87
C VAL A 19 -1.76 -12.82 37.73
N ALA A 20 -0.76 -12.01 38.11
CA ALA A 20 -0.82 -10.55 37.95
C ALA A 20 -1.01 -10.08 36.49
N PRO A 21 -0.34 -10.62 35.47
CA PRO A 21 -0.61 -10.26 34.07
C PRO A 21 -2.03 -10.67 33.64
N LEU A 22 -2.51 -11.82 34.11
CA LEU A 22 -3.86 -12.34 33.82
C LEU A 22 -4.96 -11.55 34.53
N VAL A 23 -4.74 -11.11 35.77
CA VAL A 23 -5.68 -10.31 36.57
C VAL A 23 -5.67 -8.85 36.12
N ILE A 24 -4.54 -8.30 35.67
CA ILE A 24 -4.49 -7.00 34.99
C ILE A 24 -5.27 -7.06 33.69
N LEU A 25 -5.19 -8.15 32.91
CA LEU A 25 -6.01 -8.35 31.72
C LEU A 25 -7.53 -8.47 32.02
N LEU A 26 -7.89 -9.06 33.16
CA LEU A 26 -9.29 -9.25 33.59
C LEU A 26 -9.89 -8.02 34.30
N LEU A 27 -9.08 -7.07 34.77
CA LEU A 27 -9.51 -5.86 35.48
C LEU A 27 -9.48 -4.58 34.64
N VAL A 28 -9.13 -4.63 33.35
CA VAL A 28 -9.32 -3.48 32.47
C VAL A 28 -10.81 -3.32 32.20
N ALA A 29 -11.52 -2.64 33.12
CA ALA A 29 -12.81 -2.04 32.81
C ALA A 29 -12.66 -1.33 31.45
N PRO A 30 -13.58 -1.52 30.50
CA PRO A 30 -13.41 -0.98 29.17
C PRO A 30 -13.16 0.52 29.28
N LEU A 31 -11.95 0.94 28.92
CA LEU A 31 -11.55 2.33 28.99
C LEU A 31 -12.58 3.12 28.20
N ASP A 32 -13.14 4.16 28.82
CA ASP A 32 -13.88 5.14 28.05
C ASP A 32 -12.91 5.96 27.18
N VAL A 33 -13.46 6.71 26.23
CA VAL A 33 -12.64 7.53 25.33
C VAL A 33 -11.75 8.52 26.10
N GLN A 34 -12.19 9.05 27.25
CA GLN A 34 -11.38 10.00 28.02
C GLN A 34 -10.20 9.30 28.70
N ALA A 35 -10.39 8.08 29.19
CA ALA A 35 -9.34 7.26 29.78
C ALA A 35 -8.28 6.87 28.73
N ALA A 36 -8.71 6.49 27.52
CA ALA A 36 -7.79 6.25 26.41
C ALA A 36 -7.01 7.51 26.01
N VAL A 37 -7.66 8.68 25.97
CA VAL A 37 -6.98 9.96 25.70
C VAL A 37 -5.98 10.33 26.81
N ARG A 38 -6.32 10.09 28.08
CA ARG A 38 -5.38 10.27 29.20
C ARG A 38 -4.17 9.34 29.08
N ALA A 39 -4.38 8.10 28.62
CA ALA A 39 -3.30 7.15 28.36
C ALA A 39 -2.40 7.59 27.19
N ALA A 40 -2.98 8.18 26.14
CA ALA A 40 -2.23 8.69 24.98
C ALA A 40 -1.35 9.91 25.29
N ARG A 41 -1.64 10.65 26.38
CA ARG A 41 -0.87 11.81 26.86
C ARG A 41 -0.47 12.79 25.75
N PRO A 42 -1.45 13.33 24.98
CA PRO A 42 -1.12 14.22 23.88
C PRO A 42 -0.38 15.47 24.39
N PRO A 43 0.76 15.85 23.80
CA PRO A 43 1.57 17.00 24.26
C PRO A 43 0.90 18.34 23.97
N THR A 44 -0.13 18.35 23.13
CA THR A 44 -0.94 19.51 22.77
C THR A 44 -2.42 19.12 22.77
N LYS A 45 -3.31 20.03 22.37
CA LYS A 45 -4.73 19.69 22.13
C LYS A 45 -4.94 18.81 20.90
N LEU A 46 -3.92 18.61 20.05
CA LEU A 46 -4.00 17.74 18.87
C LEU A 46 -3.97 16.27 19.27
N LEU A 47 -4.99 15.54 18.83
CA LEU A 47 -5.15 14.11 19.05
C LEU A 47 -5.45 13.42 17.73
N MET A 48 -4.66 12.41 17.37
CA MET A 48 -4.98 11.55 16.23
C MET A 48 -5.96 10.46 16.66
N LEU A 49 -7.02 10.27 15.87
CA LEU A 49 -8.07 9.29 16.13
C LEU A 49 -8.31 8.43 14.90
N THR A 50 -8.18 7.11 15.08
CA THR A 50 -8.56 6.11 14.09
C THR A 50 -9.55 5.10 14.67
N PHE A 51 -10.15 4.30 13.80
CA PHE A 51 -11.10 3.24 14.15
C PHE A 51 -10.78 1.97 13.38
N GLY A 52 -10.97 0.81 14.02
CA GLY A 52 -10.83 -0.47 13.35
C GLY A 52 -11.41 -1.64 14.13
N ASN A 53 -11.63 -2.73 13.42
CA ASN A 53 -12.09 -3.99 13.96
C ASN A 53 -11.00 -5.07 13.80
N SER A 54 -11.25 -6.26 14.32
CA SER A 54 -10.31 -7.38 14.26
C SER A 54 -10.03 -7.87 12.83
N GLY A 55 -10.95 -7.64 11.90
CA GLY A 55 -10.77 -7.96 10.47
C GLY A 55 -9.67 -7.13 9.79
N VAL A 56 -9.31 -5.97 10.35
CA VAL A 56 -8.20 -5.12 9.88
C VAL A 56 -7.06 -5.02 10.89
N ALA A 57 -6.91 -6.03 11.78
CA ALA A 57 -5.91 -6.07 12.83
C ALA A 57 -4.49 -5.73 12.36
N ASP A 58 -4.06 -6.27 11.21
CA ASP A 58 -2.72 -6.00 10.71
C ASP A 58 -2.53 -4.54 10.25
N HIS A 59 -3.59 -3.90 9.73
CA HIS A 59 -3.53 -2.49 9.38
C HIS A 59 -3.50 -1.62 10.64
N LEU A 60 -4.28 -1.99 11.67
CA LEU A 60 -4.23 -1.32 12.98
C LEU A 60 -2.82 -1.38 13.57
N ARG A 61 -2.18 -2.55 13.56
CA ARG A 61 -0.79 -2.71 13.99
C ARG A 61 0.16 -1.86 13.18
N ASN A 62 0.02 -1.86 11.85
CA ASN A 62 0.88 -1.07 10.97
C ASN A 62 0.73 0.44 11.26
N PHE A 63 -0.51 0.91 11.33
CA PHE A 63 -0.86 2.29 11.68
C PHE A 63 -0.24 2.69 13.02
N CYS A 64 -0.52 1.94 14.09
CA CYS A 64 -0.03 2.25 15.44
C CYS A 64 1.50 2.19 15.51
N GLY A 65 2.11 1.23 14.82
CA GLY A 65 3.56 1.11 14.71
C GLY A 65 4.22 2.35 14.10
N PHE A 66 3.67 2.86 12.99
CA PHE A 66 4.15 4.08 12.35
C PHE A 66 3.86 5.34 13.16
N ALA A 67 2.64 5.50 13.67
CA ALA A 67 2.26 6.63 14.51
C ALA A 67 3.15 6.74 15.77
N ARG A 68 3.41 5.60 16.44
CA ARG A 68 4.32 5.54 17.60
C ARG A 68 5.75 5.88 17.22
N ARG A 69 6.28 5.34 16.11
CA ARG A 69 7.63 5.69 15.62
C ARG A 69 7.77 7.17 15.29
N ALA A 70 6.71 7.79 14.77
CA ALA A 70 6.67 9.21 14.47
C ALA A 70 6.45 10.10 15.70
N GLY A 71 6.25 9.53 16.91
CA GLY A 71 6.00 10.29 18.14
C GLY A 71 4.61 10.91 18.22
N ILE A 72 3.64 10.39 17.46
CA ILE A 72 2.31 10.98 17.35
C ILE A 72 1.40 10.43 18.46
N ALA A 73 0.81 11.33 19.24
CA ALA A 73 -0.23 10.98 20.19
C ALA A 73 -1.51 10.53 19.45
N HIS A 74 -1.86 9.26 19.61
CA HIS A 74 -2.98 8.65 18.92
C HIS A 74 -3.82 7.79 19.87
N VAL A 75 -5.11 7.70 19.56
CA VAL A 75 -6.07 6.80 20.21
C VAL A 75 -6.78 5.98 19.13
N VAL A 76 -7.08 4.73 19.44
CA VAL A 76 -7.87 3.85 18.60
C VAL A 76 -9.24 3.61 19.22
N GLY A 77 -10.30 3.85 18.46
CA GLY A 77 -11.63 3.34 18.76
C GLY A 77 -11.78 1.91 18.24
N ALA A 78 -11.73 0.92 19.13
CA ALA A 78 -11.95 -0.47 18.78
C ALA A 78 -13.45 -0.72 18.49
N VAL A 79 -13.73 -1.26 17.32
CA VAL A 79 -15.10 -1.52 16.82
C VAL A 79 -15.61 -2.90 17.25
N ASP A 80 -14.73 -3.77 17.73
CA ASP A 80 -15.07 -5.03 18.38
C ASP A 80 -14.12 -5.32 19.57
N GLU A 81 -14.50 -6.28 20.42
CA GLU A 81 -13.69 -6.65 21.58
C GLU A 81 -12.34 -7.29 21.22
N ALA A 82 -12.26 -8.00 20.10
CA ALA A 82 -11.04 -8.68 19.67
C ALA A 82 -9.94 -7.67 19.31
N ALA A 83 -10.27 -6.60 18.59
CA ALA A 83 -9.38 -5.48 18.33
C ALA A 83 -8.99 -4.75 19.62
N PHE A 84 -9.92 -4.58 20.56
CA PHE A 84 -9.61 -3.97 21.85
C PHE A 84 -8.57 -4.77 22.62
N ARG A 85 -8.80 -6.09 22.81
CA ARG A 85 -7.87 -6.97 23.52
C ARG A 85 -6.50 -7.00 22.84
N LEU A 86 -6.49 -7.05 21.51
CA LEU A 86 -5.26 -6.98 20.72
C LEU A 86 -4.46 -5.71 21.02
N LEU A 87 -5.10 -4.54 20.96
CA LEU A 87 -4.43 -3.25 21.11
C LEU A 87 -4.02 -2.96 22.56
N VAL A 88 -4.80 -3.44 23.55
CA VAL A 88 -4.40 -3.42 24.96
C VAL A 88 -3.12 -4.23 25.17
N ALA A 89 -3.04 -5.44 24.58
CA ALA A 89 -1.85 -6.29 24.68
C ALA A 89 -0.61 -5.66 24.03
N GLU A 90 -0.79 -4.71 23.11
CA GLU A 90 0.27 -3.99 22.41
C GLU A 90 0.54 -2.59 22.99
N ASP A 91 0.01 -2.29 24.17
CA ASP A 91 0.14 -1.01 24.86
C ASP A 91 -0.21 0.17 23.95
N VAL A 92 -1.34 0.04 23.23
CA VAL A 92 -1.92 1.09 22.40
C VAL A 92 -3.06 1.76 23.20
N PRO A 93 -3.09 3.10 23.30
CA PRO A 93 -4.24 3.81 23.85
C PRO A 93 -5.52 3.51 23.06
N VAL A 94 -6.42 2.73 23.65
CA VAL A 94 -7.60 2.18 22.97
C VAL A 94 -8.83 2.22 23.88
N TYR A 95 -10.01 2.37 23.27
CA TYR A 95 -11.31 2.28 23.95
C TYR A 95 -12.30 1.47 23.13
N LEU A 96 -13.33 0.92 23.78
CA LEU A 96 -14.46 0.29 23.08
C LEU A 96 -15.42 1.35 22.58
N THR A 97 -15.65 1.37 21.26
CA THR A 97 -16.69 2.22 20.64
C THR A 97 -18.09 1.74 21.02
N PRO A 98 -19.14 2.57 20.83
CA PRO A 98 -20.53 2.13 21.01
C PRO A 98 -20.88 0.86 20.23
N LEU A 99 -20.41 0.73 18.98
CA LEU A 99 -20.68 -0.44 18.13
C LEU A 99 -20.08 -1.74 18.68
N ALA A 100 -18.93 -1.68 19.35
CA ALA A 100 -18.30 -2.86 19.94
C ALA A 100 -19.18 -3.50 21.02
N ARG A 101 -20.03 -2.71 21.67
CA ARG A 101 -20.97 -3.16 22.72
C ARG A 101 -22.23 -3.80 22.14
N GLU A 102 -22.49 -3.62 20.85
CA GLU A 102 -23.71 -4.08 20.15
C GLU A 102 -23.51 -5.40 19.38
N ARG A 103 -22.38 -6.11 19.59
CA ARG A 103 -21.96 -7.27 18.76
C ARG A 103 -22.01 -6.95 17.25
N TYR A 104 -21.63 -5.72 16.90
CA TYR A 104 -21.62 -5.25 15.53
C TYR A 104 -20.70 -6.09 14.64
N PHE A 105 -21.16 -6.41 13.43
CA PHE A 105 -20.36 -7.03 12.37
C PHE A 105 -20.40 -6.12 11.14
N MET A 106 -19.21 -5.77 10.64
CA MET A 106 -19.08 -5.10 9.35
C MET A 106 -19.15 -6.18 8.28
N ASP A 107 -20.09 -6.07 7.35
CA ASP A 107 -20.37 -7.10 6.33
C ASP A 107 -19.21 -7.38 5.34
N GLY A 108 -18.09 -6.67 5.48
CA GLY A 108 -16.90 -6.84 4.65
C GLY A 108 -17.12 -6.41 3.20
N SER A 109 -18.28 -5.84 2.87
CA SER A 109 -18.52 -5.26 1.56
C SER A 109 -17.64 -4.00 1.42
N ASN A 110 -16.97 -3.88 0.27
CA ASN A 110 -16.30 -2.63 -0.10
C ASN A 110 -17.29 -1.59 -0.64
N SER A 111 -18.60 -1.85 -0.56
CA SER A 111 -19.62 -0.86 -0.87
C SER A 111 -19.81 0.06 0.34
N HIS A 112 -19.37 1.30 0.20
CA HIS A 112 -19.65 2.38 1.16
C HIS A 112 -21.14 2.80 1.13
N SER A 113 -22.05 1.84 1.06
CA SER A 113 -23.49 2.00 0.95
C SER A 113 -24.29 0.95 1.72
N SER A 114 -23.63 -0.08 2.27
CA SER A 114 -24.29 -1.09 3.09
C SER A 114 -24.83 -0.50 4.40
N SER A 115 -25.83 -1.17 4.99
CA SER A 115 -26.40 -0.76 6.28
C SER A 115 -25.37 -0.83 7.42
N SER A 116 -24.49 -1.84 7.38
CA SER A 116 -23.42 -1.98 8.35
C SER A 116 -22.39 -0.85 8.20
N TRP A 117 -22.03 -0.47 6.97
CA TRP A 117 -21.12 0.67 6.72
C TRP A 117 -21.70 1.99 7.21
N LYS A 118 -22.98 2.26 6.95
CA LYS A 118 -23.66 3.48 7.45
C LYS A 118 -23.63 3.57 8.97
N ARG A 119 -23.81 2.45 9.68
CA ARG A 119 -23.67 2.40 11.15
C ARG A 119 -22.24 2.72 11.59
N PHE A 120 -21.23 2.17 10.92
CA PHE A 120 -19.83 2.48 11.18
C PHE A 120 -19.51 3.97 10.93
N ALA A 121 -19.96 4.52 9.79
CA ALA A 121 -19.81 5.94 9.44
C ALA A 121 -20.49 6.86 10.48
N SER A 122 -21.70 6.52 10.93
CA SER A 122 -22.40 7.23 12.00
C SER A 122 -21.60 7.22 13.31
N MET A 123 -21.09 6.04 13.72
CA MET A 123 -20.28 5.91 14.93
C MET A 123 -18.99 6.72 14.86
N ARG A 124 -18.18 6.56 13.79
CA ARG A 124 -16.89 7.26 13.68
C ARG A 124 -17.05 8.78 13.67
N THR A 125 -18.05 9.29 12.96
CA THR A 125 -18.32 10.75 12.92
C THR A 125 -18.81 11.28 14.26
N GLY A 126 -19.60 10.50 15.00
CA GLY A 126 -20.07 10.84 16.34
C GLY A 126 -18.94 10.89 17.37
N GLU A 127 -18.04 9.91 17.34
CA GLU A 127 -16.88 9.87 18.23
C GLU A 127 -15.86 10.99 17.93
N VAL A 128 -15.65 11.32 16.65
CA VAL A 128 -14.89 12.53 16.26
C VAL A 128 -15.56 13.79 16.82
N ALA A 129 -16.88 13.95 16.62
CA ALA A 129 -17.61 15.10 17.14
C ALA A 129 -17.51 15.21 18.66
N ARG A 130 -17.63 14.10 19.39
CA ARG A 130 -17.51 14.02 20.85
C ARG A 130 -16.17 14.58 21.34
N LEU A 131 -15.06 14.13 20.75
CA LEU A 131 -13.72 14.58 21.14
C LEU A 131 -13.47 16.07 20.83
N VAL A 132 -13.98 16.56 19.69
CA VAL A 132 -13.92 17.99 19.36
C VAL A 132 -14.74 18.84 20.36
N HIS A 133 -15.85 18.32 20.87
CA HIS A 133 -16.65 19.00 21.91
C HIS A 133 -15.99 18.95 23.29
N LEU A 134 -15.18 17.94 23.57
CA LEU A 134 -14.33 17.87 24.77
C LEU A 134 -13.13 18.84 24.71
N GLY A 135 -12.92 19.54 23.59
CA GLY A 135 -11.91 20.58 23.47
C GLY A 135 -10.61 20.15 22.78
N TYR A 136 -10.56 18.95 22.20
CA TYR A 136 -9.41 18.46 21.43
C TYR A 136 -9.51 18.88 19.96
N ASP A 137 -8.37 19.23 19.36
CA ASP A 137 -8.23 19.29 17.91
C ASP A 137 -8.05 17.86 17.42
N VAL A 138 -9.01 17.32 16.66
CA VAL A 138 -9.01 15.90 16.29
C VAL A 138 -8.54 15.74 14.86
N LEU A 139 -7.40 15.05 14.69
CA LEU A 139 -6.94 14.55 13.40
C LEU A 139 -7.53 13.16 13.20
N HIS A 140 -8.66 13.11 12.52
CA HIS A 140 -9.28 11.87 12.09
C HIS A 140 -8.47 11.25 10.95
N SER A 141 -8.04 10.01 11.15
CA SER A 141 -7.29 9.22 10.18
C SER A 141 -8.04 7.93 9.88
N ASP A 142 -8.07 7.51 8.63
CA ASP A 142 -8.33 6.11 8.32
C ASP A 142 -7.15 5.22 8.80
N THR A 143 -7.44 3.94 9.02
CA THR A 143 -6.47 2.94 9.50
C THR A 143 -5.49 2.48 8.40
N ASP A 144 -5.84 2.65 7.13
CA ASP A 144 -4.99 2.38 5.96
C ASP A 144 -4.15 3.60 5.55
N ILE A 145 -3.66 4.34 6.55
CA ILE A 145 -2.75 5.46 6.40
C ILE A 145 -1.47 5.16 7.17
N VAL A 146 -0.32 5.43 6.55
CA VAL A 146 0.97 5.40 7.20
C VAL A 146 1.42 6.82 7.50
N TRP A 147 1.61 7.12 8.77
CA TRP A 147 2.16 8.40 9.26
C TRP A 147 3.68 8.29 9.41
N LEU A 148 4.41 8.93 8.50
CA LEU A 148 5.88 8.85 8.42
C LEU A 148 6.58 9.81 9.39
N ARG A 149 5.91 10.92 9.74
CA ARG A 149 6.45 12.01 10.55
C ARG A 149 5.34 12.66 11.36
N ASP A 150 5.68 13.27 12.50
CA ASP A 150 4.72 14.04 13.28
C ASP A 150 4.19 15.25 12.47
N PRO A 151 2.87 15.31 12.18
CA PRO A 151 2.28 16.41 11.43
C PRO A 151 1.98 17.64 12.31
N THR A 152 2.13 17.53 13.64
CA THR A 152 1.77 18.58 14.60
C THR A 152 2.39 19.94 14.25
N PRO A 153 3.70 20.05 13.93
CA PRO A 153 4.28 21.34 13.59
C PRO A 153 3.58 22.03 12.42
N TYR A 154 3.28 21.26 11.37
CA TYR A 154 2.60 21.76 10.17
C TYR A 154 1.14 22.14 10.47
N LEU A 155 0.37 21.19 11.00
CA LEU A 155 -1.08 21.34 11.20
C LEU A 155 -1.42 22.44 12.23
N MET A 156 -0.58 22.61 13.24
CA MET A 156 -0.78 23.59 14.32
C MET A 156 -0.10 24.93 14.04
N CYS A 157 0.77 24.99 13.02
CA CYS A 157 1.64 26.15 12.73
C CYS A 157 2.52 26.56 13.93
N THR A 158 3.18 25.59 14.58
CA THR A 158 4.02 25.84 15.77
C THR A 158 5.33 26.57 15.41
N PRO A 159 6.06 27.13 16.41
CA PRO A 159 7.42 27.63 16.22
C PRO A 159 8.42 26.61 15.64
N ALA A 160 8.28 25.31 15.91
CA ALA A 160 9.12 24.28 15.29
C ALA A 160 8.93 24.22 13.76
N ALA A 161 7.69 24.37 13.28
CA ALA A 161 7.44 24.60 11.86
C ALA A 161 8.02 25.91 11.32
N ARG A 162 8.52 26.80 12.21
CA ARG A 162 9.20 28.03 11.81
C ARG A 162 10.65 27.83 11.37
N ALA A 163 11.32 26.81 11.89
CA ALA A 163 12.76 26.59 11.78
C ALA A 163 13.24 25.82 10.54
N GLY A 164 12.37 25.52 9.57
CA GLY A 164 12.79 24.95 8.28
C GLY A 164 13.00 23.43 8.26
N GLU A 165 12.50 22.68 9.24
CA GLU A 165 12.61 21.20 9.36
C GLU A 165 11.88 20.39 8.24
N PHE A 166 11.55 21.01 7.10
CA PHE A 166 10.79 20.40 6.01
C PHE A 166 11.64 20.15 4.75
N GLY A 167 12.86 19.63 4.93
CA GLY A 167 13.71 19.06 3.86
C GLY A 167 14.35 20.10 2.94
N GLU A 168 15.68 20.08 2.86
CA GLU A 168 16.44 20.88 1.89
C GLU A 168 16.26 20.30 0.48
N GLY A 169 15.27 20.83 -0.24
CA GLY A 169 14.99 20.52 -1.63
C GLY A 169 14.30 21.70 -2.31
N MET A 170 14.68 21.98 -3.56
CA MET A 170 14.50 23.22 -4.34
C MET A 170 13.08 23.87 -4.41
N ARG A 171 12.03 23.29 -3.80
CA ARG A 171 10.63 23.78 -3.84
C ARG A 171 9.97 24.10 -2.48
N ALA A 172 10.70 24.08 -1.37
CA ALA A 172 10.18 24.45 -0.04
C ALA A 172 9.62 25.89 0.03
N ARG A 173 10.11 26.83 -0.79
CA ARG A 173 9.61 28.23 -0.83
C ARG A 173 8.10 28.34 -1.08
N SER A 174 7.53 27.46 -1.92
CA SER A 174 6.10 27.46 -2.24
C SER A 174 5.22 26.98 -1.08
N PHE A 175 5.75 26.12 -0.20
CA PHE A 175 5.08 25.64 1.01
C PHE A 175 5.31 26.58 2.21
N HIS A 176 6.42 27.31 2.23
CA HIS A 176 6.64 28.41 3.18
C HIS A 176 5.71 29.61 2.93
N ALA A 177 5.40 29.94 1.67
CA ALA A 177 4.47 31.03 1.33
C ALA A 177 3.05 30.78 1.87
N SER A 178 2.61 29.51 1.90
CA SER A 178 1.35 29.10 2.49
C SER A 178 1.27 29.21 3.99
N ARG A 179 2.41 29.05 4.66
CA ARG A 179 2.57 29.33 6.08
C ARG A 179 2.41 30.84 6.35
N SER A 180 2.98 31.72 5.53
CA SER A 180 2.80 33.17 5.68
C SER A 180 1.34 33.58 5.47
N ALA A 181 0.65 32.99 4.49
CA ALA A 181 -0.78 33.23 4.28
C ALA A 181 -1.64 32.73 5.45
N MET A 182 -1.40 31.52 5.97
CA MET A 182 -2.15 30.93 7.08
C MET A 182 -1.87 31.63 8.43
N LEU A 183 -0.64 32.11 8.64
CA LEU A 183 -0.26 32.92 9.81
C LEU A 183 -0.83 34.35 9.74
N MET A 184 -0.73 35.04 8.59
CA MET A 184 -1.37 36.34 8.40
C MET A 184 -2.89 36.22 8.51
N TRP A 185 -3.46 35.11 8.03
CA TRP A 185 -4.87 34.83 8.16
C TRP A 185 -5.28 34.62 9.62
N ARG A 186 -4.54 33.79 10.39
CA ARG A 186 -4.75 33.60 11.85
C ARG A 186 -4.63 34.92 12.63
N ALA A 187 -3.65 35.76 12.29
CA ALA A 187 -3.44 37.04 12.95
C ALA A 187 -4.55 38.08 12.64
N ARG A 188 -5.29 37.91 11.54
CA ARG A 188 -6.36 38.84 11.10
C ARG A 188 -7.78 38.33 11.34
N HIS A 189 -8.00 37.03 11.49
CA HIS A 189 -9.34 36.43 11.43
C HIS A 189 -9.59 35.42 12.57
N ASN A 190 -9.45 35.86 13.83
CA ASN A 190 -9.85 35.15 15.07
C ASN A 190 -10.72 33.89 14.83
N ASP A 191 -10.12 32.70 14.89
CA ASP A 191 -10.77 31.38 14.99
C ASP A 191 -11.57 30.78 13.82
N PHE A 192 -11.64 31.37 12.62
CA PHE A 192 -12.46 30.73 11.54
C PHE A 192 -11.84 29.49 10.88
N LEU A 193 -10.53 29.20 11.03
CA LEU A 193 -9.95 27.94 10.54
C LEU A 193 -10.46 26.82 11.45
N GLY A 194 -11.54 26.19 11.01
CA GLY A 194 -12.21 25.12 11.75
C GLY A 194 -11.78 23.74 11.27
N LEU A 195 -11.22 23.63 10.07
CA LEU A 195 -11.09 22.36 9.37
C LEU A 195 -9.91 22.33 8.39
N GLN A 196 -9.23 21.19 8.28
CA GLN A 196 -8.34 20.86 7.16
C GLN A 196 -8.67 19.48 6.60
N VAL A 197 -8.49 19.28 5.29
CA VAL A 197 -8.89 18.05 4.60
C VAL A 197 -7.93 17.68 3.47
N SER A 198 -7.73 16.38 3.25
CA SER A 198 -7.01 15.87 2.08
C SER A 198 -7.91 15.81 0.83
N SER A 199 -7.30 15.50 -0.32
CA SER A 199 -8.00 15.48 -1.59
C SER A 199 -7.57 14.30 -2.45
N ASP A 200 -8.54 13.81 -3.22
CA ASP A 200 -8.41 12.78 -4.25
C ASP A 200 -8.00 13.38 -5.61
N ASN A 201 -7.43 14.59 -5.59
CA ASN A 201 -6.77 15.15 -6.77
C ASN A 201 -5.48 14.40 -7.11
N MET A 202 -5.15 14.34 -8.39
CA MET A 202 -4.07 13.47 -8.91
C MET A 202 -2.85 14.24 -9.41
N GLY A 203 -2.82 15.55 -9.26
CA GLY A 203 -1.80 16.44 -9.79
C GLY A 203 -0.98 17.09 -8.67
N PRO A 204 0.03 16.40 -8.13
CA PRO A 204 0.83 16.93 -7.02
C PRO A 204 1.65 18.16 -7.42
N GLY A 205 2.02 18.32 -8.70
CA GLY A 205 2.68 19.53 -9.20
C GLY A 205 1.74 20.73 -9.21
N ARG A 206 0.56 20.57 -9.86
CA ARG A 206 -0.49 21.59 -9.89
C ARG A 206 -1.03 21.93 -8.51
N ALA A 207 -1.07 20.97 -7.58
CA ALA A 207 -1.42 21.24 -6.20
C ALA A 207 -0.47 22.26 -5.55
N VAL A 208 0.84 22.17 -5.82
CA VAL A 208 1.81 23.16 -5.31
C VAL A 208 1.63 24.52 -5.98
N GLU A 209 1.38 24.54 -7.28
CA GLU A 209 1.26 25.76 -8.08
C GLU A 209 -0.03 26.54 -7.80
N ARG A 210 -1.16 25.84 -7.71
CA ARG A 210 -2.51 26.43 -7.68
C ARG A 210 -3.23 26.26 -6.35
N ARG A 211 -2.72 25.44 -5.44
CA ARG A 211 -3.15 25.34 -4.03
C ARG A 211 -4.68 25.18 -3.90
N ALA A 212 -5.38 26.05 -3.16
CA ALA A 212 -6.82 25.97 -2.94
C ALA A 212 -7.63 25.94 -4.23
N ASP A 213 -7.21 26.64 -5.28
CA ASP A 213 -7.89 26.65 -6.58
C ASP A 213 -7.87 25.26 -7.24
N TYR A 214 -6.73 24.56 -7.14
CA TYR A 214 -6.63 23.19 -7.63
C TYR A 214 -7.47 22.22 -6.80
N HIS A 215 -7.35 22.29 -5.48
CA HIS A 215 -8.09 21.43 -4.56
C HIS A 215 -9.60 21.62 -4.62
N ALA A 216 -10.07 22.83 -4.96
CA ALA A 216 -11.48 23.08 -5.20
C ALA A 216 -12.03 22.21 -6.35
N GLY A 217 -11.22 21.98 -7.38
CA GLY A 217 -11.59 21.28 -8.62
C GLY A 217 -11.83 19.78 -8.51
N GLY A 218 -11.53 19.12 -7.39
CA GLY A 218 -11.80 17.69 -7.22
C GLY A 218 -12.22 17.31 -5.82
N THR A 219 -12.39 16.01 -5.58
CA THR A 219 -13.07 15.48 -4.40
C THR A 219 -12.19 15.58 -3.16
N PHE A 220 -12.77 16.00 -2.03
CA PHE A 220 -12.11 15.91 -0.72
C PHE A 220 -12.24 14.51 -0.15
N ASN A 221 -11.19 14.02 0.48
CA ASN A 221 -11.12 12.68 1.02
C ASN A 221 -11.33 12.70 2.55
N SER A 222 -12.23 11.87 3.08
CA SER A 222 -12.54 11.88 4.52
C SER A 222 -11.57 11.07 5.38
N GLY A 223 -10.58 10.42 4.76
CA GLY A 223 -9.55 9.64 5.46
C GLY A 223 -8.50 10.48 6.19
N MET A 224 -8.34 11.77 5.85
CA MET A 224 -7.52 12.70 6.62
C MET A 224 -8.27 14.01 6.84
N LEU A 225 -8.85 14.15 8.03
CA LEU A 225 -9.65 15.32 8.42
C LEU A 225 -9.14 15.86 9.75
N LEU A 226 -8.73 17.13 9.78
CA LEU A 226 -8.44 17.82 11.03
C LEU A 226 -9.61 18.73 11.41
N PHE A 227 -10.29 18.43 12.49
CA PHE A 227 -11.27 19.33 13.11
C PHE A 227 -10.64 20.11 14.24
N ARG A 228 -10.79 21.43 14.22
CA ARG A 228 -10.35 22.30 15.30
C ARG A 228 -11.43 22.41 16.37
N ALA A 229 -11.04 22.42 17.63
CA ALA A 229 -11.92 22.69 18.76
C ALA A 229 -12.29 24.19 18.88
N THR A 230 -12.56 24.85 17.76
CA THR A 230 -13.11 26.20 17.67
C THR A 230 -14.64 26.14 17.60
N ARG A 231 -15.30 27.31 17.71
CA ARG A 231 -16.76 27.39 17.53
C ARG A 231 -17.18 26.89 16.14
N SER A 232 -16.46 27.28 15.09
CA SER A 232 -16.74 26.88 13.70
C SER A 232 -16.50 25.38 13.47
N GLY A 233 -15.40 24.84 13.98
CA GLY A 233 -15.10 23.41 13.87
C GLY A 233 -16.11 22.53 14.62
N ARG A 234 -16.51 22.91 15.84
CA ARG A 234 -17.58 22.23 16.60
C ARG A 234 -18.92 22.26 15.85
N ALA A 235 -19.29 23.41 15.29
CA ALA A 235 -20.54 23.54 14.52
C ALA A 235 -20.52 22.63 13.28
N PHE A 236 -19.39 22.61 12.54
CA PHE A 236 -19.25 21.80 11.34
C PHE A 236 -19.27 20.30 11.62
N VAL A 237 -18.46 19.81 12.58
CA VAL A 237 -18.40 18.38 12.88
C VAL A 237 -19.75 17.85 13.38
N SER A 238 -20.49 18.65 14.14
CA SER A 238 -21.85 18.32 14.57
C SER A 238 -22.82 18.23 13.39
N ALA A 239 -22.75 19.16 12.43
CA ALA A 239 -23.57 19.11 11.23
C ALA A 239 -23.20 17.91 10.34
N TRP A 240 -21.92 17.60 10.23
CA TRP A 240 -21.43 16.46 9.46
C TRP A 240 -21.94 15.15 10.06
N HIS A 241 -21.75 14.95 11.37
CA HIS A 241 -22.30 13.78 12.06
C HIS A 241 -23.82 13.66 11.88
N ARG A 242 -24.58 14.74 12.09
CA ARG A 242 -26.05 14.72 11.91
C ARG A 242 -26.46 14.30 10.50
N ASN A 243 -25.82 14.86 9.48
CA ASN A 243 -26.14 14.56 8.08
C ASN A 243 -25.70 13.15 7.66
N VAL A 244 -24.71 12.54 8.34
CA VAL A 244 -24.30 11.15 8.13
C VAL A 244 -25.22 10.18 8.87
N ALA A 245 -25.51 10.46 10.14
CA ALA A 245 -26.23 9.55 11.02
C ALA A 245 -27.74 9.53 10.79
N ALA A 246 -28.33 10.71 10.56
CA ALA A 246 -29.77 10.90 10.45
C ALA A 246 -30.10 12.11 9.55
N PRO A 247 -29.80 12.04 8.24
CA PRO A 247 -30.14 13.12 7.31
C PRO A 247 -31.65 13.37 7.31
N SER A 248 -32.06 14.64 7.29
CA SER A 248 -33.47 14.99 7.19
C SER A 248 -34.08 14.45 5.89
N ARG A 249 -35.31 13.92 5.96
CA ARG A 249 -36.06 13.44 4.80
C ARG A 249 -36.21 14.55 3.76
N GLY A 250 -35.97 14.25 2.49
CA GLY A 250 -35.98 15.21 1.39
C GLY A 250 -34.74 16.10 1.30
N SER A 251 -33.79 16.01 2.24
CA SER A 251 -32.53 16.75 2.14
C SER A 251 -31.62 16.19 1.05
N ARG A 252 -30.71 17.01 0.55
CA ARG A 252 -29.68 16.56 -0.41
C ARG A 252 -28.74 15.48 0.13
N PHE A 253 -28.75 15.23 1.44
CA PHE A 253 -27.91 14.23 2.09
C PHE A 253 -28.58 12.86 2.20
N GLU A 254 -29.91 12.77 2.08
CA GLU A 254 -30.69 11.54 2.27
C GLU A 254 -30.24 10.38 1.36
N ARG A 255 -29.87 10.70 0.11
CA ARG A 255 -29.45 9.72 -0.90
C ARG A 255 -27.95 9.41 -0.88
N LEU A 256 -27.18 10.08 -0.03
CA LEU A 256 -25.74 9.88 0.04
C LEU A 256 -25.43 8.66 0.90
N SER A 257 -24.44 7.88 0.47
CA SER A 257 -24.14 6.59 1.05
C SER A 257 -22.92 6.61 1.96
N SER A 258 -22.01 7.59 1.78
CA SER A 258 -20.78 7.73 2.56
C SER A 258 -20.62 9.08 3.25
N ASP A 259 -19.87 9.08 4.34
CA ASP A 259 -19.45 10.27 5.08
C ASP A 259 -18.62 11.24 4.22
N GLN A 260 -17.81 10.72 3.28
CA GLN A 260 -17.10 11.53 2.28
C GLN A 260 -18.05 12.26 1.33
N GLN A 261 -19.10 11.58 0.85
CA GLN A 261 -20.10 12.19 -0.02
C GLN A 261 -20.86 13.29 0.73
N VAL A 262 -21.28 13.02 1.97
CA VAL A 262 -21.93 14.01 2.83
C VAL A 262 -21.02 15.22 3.05
N PHE A 263 -19.75 14.99 3.41
CA PHE A 263 -18.76 16.05 3.61
C PHE A 263 -18.63 16.95 2.38
N ASN A 264 -18.41 16.37 1.19
CA ASN A 264 -18.27 17.13 -0.05
C ASN A 264 -19.55 17.91 -0.40
N ASN A 265 -20.73 17.34 -0.15
CA ASN A 265 -21.99 18.03 -0.36
C ASN A 265 -22.21 19.18 0.64
N MET A 266 -21.73 19.05 1.88
CA MET A 266 -21.85 20.11 2.87
C MET A 266 -21.01 21.33 2.53
N VAL A 267 -19.78 21.15 2.03
CA VAL A 267 -18.90 22.28 1.70
C VAL A 267 -19.23 22.90 0.35
N ARG A 268 -19.81 22.14 -0.60
CA ARG A 268 -20.08 22.63 -1.96
C ARG A 268 -21.47 23.21 -2.13
N ARG A 269 -21.53 24.35 -2.82
CA ARG A 269 -22.77 24.94 -3.35
C ARG A 269 -23.52 23.92 -4.21
N GLU A 270 -24.84 23.87 -4.04
CA GLU A 270 -25.70 22.94 -4.79
C GLU A 270 -25.62 23.18 -6.29
N ARG A 271 -25.52 22.08 -7.06
CA ARG A 271 -25.50 22.08 -8.53
C ARG A 271 -24.40 22.96 -9.15
N GLN A 272 -23.35 23.26 -8.39
CA GLN A 272 -22.20 24.02 -8.86
C GLN A 272 -20.95 23.18 -8.68
N TRP A 273 -20.18 23.01 -9.76
CA TRP A 273 -18.85 22.42 -9.73
C TRP A 273 -17.82 23.49 -10.13
N PRO A 274 -16.76 23.74 -9.34
CA PRO A 274 -16.44 23.04 -8.09
C PRO A 274 -17.38 23.37 -6.91
N GLY A 275 -18.08 24.52 -6.94
CA GLY A 275 -18.99 24.92 -5.85
C GLY A 275 -18.27 25.27 -4.53
N VAL A 276 -16.94 25.28 -4.53
CA VAL A 276 -16.01 25.78 -3.51
C VAL A 276 -14.86 26.50 -4.20
N GLY A 277 -14.10 27.33 -3.49
CA GLY A 277 -12.90 27.97 -4.02
C GLY A 277 -12.19 28.87 -3.02
N GLY A 278 -11.04 29.38 -3.43
CA GLY A 278 -10.24 30.35 -2.68
C GLY A 278 -9.31 31.10 -3.62
N ALA A 279 -8.41 31.93 -3.09
CA ALA A 279 -7.34 32.53 -3.87
C ALA A 279 -6.30 31.45 -4.24
N SER A 280 -5.84 31.43 -5.49
CA SER A 280 -4.83 30.47 -5.98
C SER A 280 -3.50 30.54 -5.23
N THR A 281 -3.22 31.67 -4.57
CA THR A 281 -2.04 31.87 -3.75
C THR A 281 -2.17 31.28 -2.33
N SER A 282 -3.34 30.78 -1.94
CA SER A 282 -3.62 30.26 -0.60
C SER A 282 -4.01 28.78 -0.62
N TRP A 283 -3.85 28.07 0.51
CA TRP A 283 -4.45 26.74 0.71
C TRP A 283 -5.80 26.82 1.43
N LEU A 284 -6.24 28.03 1.74
CA LEU A 284 -7.51 28.30 2.41
C LEU A 284 -8.61 28.44 1.36
N ILE A 285 -9.69 27.71 1.59
CA ILE A 285 -10.94 27.73 0.85
C ILE A 285 -11.94 28.51 1.71
N ASP A 286 -12.43 29.62 1.16
CA ASP A 286 -13.31 30.59 1.83
C ASP A 286 -14.62 30.83 1.07
N ARG A 287 -14.67 30.48 -0.22
CA ARG A 287 -15.90 30.43 -1.02
C ARG A 287 -16.45 29.02 -0.95
N MET A 288 -17.61 28.84 -0.33
CA MET A 288 -18.22 27.52 -0.09
C MET A 288 -19.75 27.62 -0.05
N HIS A 289 -20.42 26.56 0.36
CA HIS A 289 -21.87 26.55 0.61
C HIS A 289 -22.27 27.70 1.56
N PRO A 290 -23.42 28.38 1.35
CA PRO A 290 -23.85 29.52 2.16
C PRO A 290 -23.91 29.26 3.66
N ASP A 291 -24.21 28.02 4.07
CA ASP A 291 -24.23 27.63 5.48
C ASP A 291 -22.89 27.85 6.19
N TRP A 292 -21.79 27.76 5.43
CA TRP A 292 -20.42 27.80 5.94
C TRP A 292 -19.63 29.02 5.48
N GLN A 293 -20.05 29.69 4.40
CA GLN A 293 -19.37 30.85 3.87
C GLN A 293 -19.29 31.97 4.93
N GLY A 294 -18.07 32.48 5.16
CA GLY A 294 -17.79 33.49 6.20
C GLY A 294 -17.86 32.97 7.64
N LYS A 295 -18.24 31.71 7.87
CA LYS A 295 -18.34 31.07 9.20
C LYS A 295 -17.28 29.99 9.41
N LEU A 296 -16.79 29.41 8.32
CA LEU A 296 -15.76 28.38 8.29
C LEU A 296 -14.71 28.73 7.25
N THR A 297 -13.46 28.46 7.58
CA THR A 297 -12.37 28.37 6.62
C THR A 297 -11.88 26.93 6.58
N LEU A 298 -11.75 26.39 5.37
CA LEU A 298 -11.30 25.04 5.09
C LEU A 298 -9.86 25.09 4.54
N GLY A 299 -8.92 24.41 5.18
CA GLY A 299 -7.57 24.24 4.67
C GLY A 299 -7.43 22.98 3.82
N ALA A 300 -6.92 23.11 2.60
CA ALA A 300 -6.52 21.95 1.80
C ALA A 300 -5.15 21.44 2.25
N LEU A 301 -5.06 20.14 2.56
CA LEU A 301 -3.80 19.47 2.85
C LEU A 301 -3.01 19.25 1.54
N PRO A 302 -1.74 19.67 1.46
CA PRO A 302 -0.96 19.52 0.23
C PRO A 302 -0.72 18.07 -0.16
N LEU A 303 -1.08 17.71 -1.41
CA LEU A 303 -0.88 16.35 -1.92
C LEU A 303 0.54 15.79 -1.74
N PRO A 304 1.64 16.55 -1.94
CA PRO A 304 2.97 16.00 -1.77
C PRO A 304 3.34 15.69 -0.31
N LEU A 305 2.66 16.31 0.67
CA LEU A 305 2.92 16.15 2.10
C LEU A 305 1.92 15.19 2.77
N PHE A 306 0.70 15.13 2.27
CA PHE A 306 -0.38 14.25 2.70
C PHE A 306 -0.84 13.45 1.49
N ALA A 307 -0.03 12.47 1.10
CA ALA A 307 -0.13 11.82 -0.19
C ALA A 307 -1.30 10.84 -0.23
N ASN A 308 -2.11 10.94 -1.28
CA ASN A 308 -2.96 9.84 -1.71
C ASN A 308 -2.11 8.73 -2.37
N GLY A 309 -2.68 7.55 -2.52
CA GLY A 309 -1.90 6.38 -2.91
C GLY A 309 -1.36 6.48 -4.33
N HIS A 310 -2.09 7.10 -5.26
CA HIS A 310 -1.57 7.30 -6.61
C HIS A 310 -0.38 8.27 -6.62
N GLY A 311 -0.48 9.39 -5.90
CA GLY A 311 0.60 10.37 -5.76
C GLY A 311 1.88 9.75 -5.18
N TYR A 312 1.74 8.82 -4.22
CA TYR A 312 2.89 8.17 -3.60
C TYR A 312 3.40 6.95 -4.37
N PHE A 313 2.55 5.94 -4.59
CA PHE A 313 2.95 4.62 -5.10
C PHE A 313 3.17 4.55 -6.61
N VAL A 314 2.44 5.37 -7.39
CA VAL A 314 2.54 5.37 -8.86
C VAL A 314 3.43 6.51 -9.30
N GLN A 315 3.06 7.73 -8.90
CA GLN A 315 3.75 8.93 -9.33
C GLN A 315 5.07 9.19 -8.60
N SER A 316 5.39 8.50 -7.51
CA SER A 316 6.58 8.76 -6.69
C SER A 316 6.78 10.27 -6.39
N ALA A 317 5.68 10.98 -6.13
CA ALA A 317 5.66 12.44 -6.12
C ALA A 317 6.59 13.04 -5.05
N HIS A 318 6.69 12.38 -3.89
CA HIS A 318 7.60 12.76 -2.81
C HIS A 318 9.06 12.80 -3.29
N THR A 319 9.48 11.77 -4.02
CA THR A 319 10.82 11.64 -4.57
C THR A 319 11.05 12.66 -5.69
N ARG A 320 10.10 12.83 -6.62
CA ARG A 320 10.25 13.79 -7.74
C ARG A 320 10.26 15.24 -7.29
N LEU A 321 9.43 15.59 -6.30
CA LEU A 321 9.33 16.94 -5.77
C LEU A 321 10.34 17.23 -4.66
N GLY A 322 11.11 16.23 -4.22
CA GLY A 322 12.11 16.36 -3.17
C GLY A 322 11.49 16.73 -1.82
N VAL A 323 10.34 16.15 -1.49
CA VAL A 323 9.63 16.40 -0.22
C VAL A 323 9.57 15.13 0.62
N ALA A 324 9.57 15.31 1.95
CA ALA A 324 9.38 14.24 2.91
C ALA A 324 7.93 14.28 3.44
N PRO A 325 7.04 13.35 3.03
CA PRO A 325 5.63 13.38 3.41
C PRO A 325 5.40 13.14 4.91
N PHE A 326 4.29 13.65 5.44
CA PHE A 326 3.79 13.29 6.77
C PHE A 326 2.97 12.01 6.73
N ALA A 327 2.16 11.84 5.67
CA ALA A 327 1.22 10.75 5.56
C ALA A 327 1.16 10.17 4.15
N VAL A 328 0.90 8.86 4.08
CA VAL A 328 0.64 8.12 2.85
C VAL A 328 -0.64 7.32 3.04
N HIS A 329 -1.68 7.65 2.29
CA HIS A 329 -2.97 6.96 2.32
C HIS A 329 -3.04 5.92 1.20
N ALA A 330 -3.37 4.67 1.51
CA ALA A 330 -3.54 3.59 0.52
C ALA A 330 -4.86 3.66 -0.27
N THR A 331 -5.21 4.86 -0.75
CA THR A 331 -6.21 5.05 -1.81
C THR A 331 -5.64 4.63 -3.17
N TYR A 332 -6.48 4.53 -4.20
CA TYR A 332 -6.02 4.17 -5.55
C TYR A 332 -5.43 2.76 -5.71
N THR A 333 -5.74 1.84 -4.79
CA THR A 333 -5.53 0.40 -4.97
C THR A 333 -6.57 -0.17 -5.93
N LEU A 334 -6.19 -1.13 -6.78
CA LEU A 334 -7.00 -1.56 -7.92
C LEU A 334 -7.63 -2.94 -7.78
N ASP A 335 -7.11 -3.76 -6.87
CA ASP A 335 -7.65 -5.09 -6.60
C ASP A 335 -8.61 -5.03 -5.41
N ARG A 336 -9.92 -5.22 -5.67
CA ARG A 336 -11.04 -5.21 -4.71
C ARG A 336 -11.20 -3.96 -3.83
N HIS A 337 -10.20 -3.09 -3.70
CA HIS A 337 -10.09 -1.96 -2.77
C HIS A 337 -10.08 -2.37 -1.28
N ASP A 338 -9.76 -3.63 -0.99
CA ASP A 338 -9.77 -4.17 0.37
C ASP A 338 -8.42 -3.99 1.08
N GLY A 339 -8.35 -4.47 2.33
CA GLY A 339 -7.12 -4.45 3.11
C GLY A 339 -5.99 -5.28 2.49
N LEU A 340 -6.29 -6.31 1.69
CA LEU A 340 -5.24 -7.14 1.10
C LEU A 340 -4.44 -6.35 0.05
N ALA A 341 -5.13 -5.65 -0.86
CA ALA A 341 -4.47 -4.82 -1.85
C ALA A 341 -3.71 -3.65 -1.22
N LYS A 342 -4.29 -3.03 -0.18
CA LYS A 342 -3.66 -1.93 0.57
C LYS A 342 -2.40 -2.38 1.31
N ARG A 343 -2.46 -3.53 1.98
CA ARG A 343 -1.29 -4.20 2.57
C ARG A 343 -0.20 -4.42 1.51
N GLN A 344 -0.58 -4.93 0.34
CA GLN A 344 0.37 -5.20 -0.73
C GLN A 344 1.08 -3.92 -1.20
N ARG A 345 0.35 -2.80 -1.36
CA ARG A 345 0.97 -1.50 -1.68
C ARG A 345 1.95 -1.02 -0.63
N PHE A 346 1.59 -1.16 0.64
CA PHE A 346 2.49 -0.81 1.71
C PHE A 346 3.73 -1.69 1.71
N ARG A 347 3.61 -3.00 1.47
CA ARG A 347 4.76 -3.90 1.37
C ARG A 347 5.69 -3.51 0.23
N GLU A 348 5.17 -3.27 -0.97
CA GLU A 348 5.95 -2.83 -2.15
C GLU A 348 6.77 -1.57 -1.88
N ALA A 349 6.17 -0.62 -1.14
CA ALA A 349 6.81 0.63 -0.75
C ALA A 349 7.64 0.55 0.54
N GLY A 350 7.70 -0.62 1.18
CA GLY A 350 8.40 -0.80 2.45
C GLY A 350 7.73 -0.09 3.64
N LEU A 351 6.47 0.27 3.51
CA LEU A 351 5.63 0.91 4.51
C LEU A 351 4.75 -0.08 5.29
N TRP A 352 5.13 -1.36 5.30
CA TRP A 352 4.48 -2.40 6.08
C TRP A 352 5.43 -2.92 7.16
N SER A 353 5.10 -2.65 8.42
CA SER A 353 5.98 -2.90 9.57
C SER A 353 5.63 -4.15 10.38
N ALA A 354 4.46 -4.76 10.11
CA ALA A 354 4.13 -6.08 10.65
C ALA A 354 5.07 -7.16 10.08
N ASP A 355 5.56 -6.96 8.86
CA ASP A 355 6.73 -7.67 8.36
C ASP A 355 7.96 -6.93 8.93
N ARG A 356 8.60 -7.46 9.97
CA ARG A 356 9.80 -6.85 10.58
C ARG A 356 10.83 -6.53 9.47
N ILE A 357 11.45 -5.34 9.58
CA ILE A 357 12.62 -4.78 8.85
C ILE A 357 12.29 -3.55 7.96
N SER A 358 13.15 -2.52 8.03
CA SER A 358 12.98 -1.12 7.57
C SER A 358 13.29 -0.85 6.08
N PRO A 359 12.78 0.23 5.45
CA PRO A 359 12.81 0.45 3.99
C PRO A 359 14.16 0.95 3.42
N PRO A 360 14.57 0.47 2.23
CA PRO A 360 15.48 1.15 1.31
C PRO A 360 14.73 2.02 0.30
N THR A 361 15.41 3.06 -0.19
CA THR A 361 14.97 4.00 -1.23
C THR A 361 15.94 3.94 -2.41
N GLU A 362 15.45 3.59 -3.60
CA GLU A 362 16.22 3.79 -4.84
C GLU A 362 15.35 4.39 -5.96
N ARG A 363 16.00 5.25 -6.76
CA ARG A 363 15.47 5.97 -7.92
C ARG A 363 15.98 5.31 -9.20
N PHE A 364 15.13 5.26 -10.22
CA PHE A 364 15.57 5.02 -11.60
C PHE A 364 15.10 6.17 -12.50
N LEU A 365 16.04 6.72 -13.27
CA LEU A 365 15.82 7.68 -14.35
C LEU A 365 16.05 6.95 -15.68
N GLY A 366 15.14 7.09 -16.63
CA GLY A 366 15.28 6.56 -17.98
C GLY A 366 14.13 7.01 -18.88
N GLU A 367 14.46 7.46 -20.08
CA GLU A 367 13.60 8.20 -21.01
C GLU A 367 12.47 7.37 -21.65
N SER A 368 11.48 8.11 -22.17
CA SER A 368 10.14 7.63 -22.50
C SER A 368 10.02 6.83 -23.79
N ALA A 369 9.13 5.83 -23.75
CA ALA A 369 8.14 5.65 -24.79
C ALA A 369 6.78 5.39 -24.13
N ASN A 370 6.00 6.46 -23.91
CA ASN A 370 4.63 6.41 -23.38
C ASN A 370 3.73 5.69 -24.39
N ASN A 371 3.71 4.36 -24.37
CA ASN A 371 3.05 3.56 -25.39
C ASN A 371 2.50 2.27 -24.77
N ILE A 372 1.18 2.08 -24.92
CA ILE A 372 0.49 0.85 -24.49
C ILE A 372 1.10 -0.43 -25.11
N GLY A 373 1.68 -0.33 -26.31
CA GLY A 373 2.44 -1.41 -26.95
C GLY A 373 3.72 -1.77 -26.18
N VAL A 374 4.49 -0.78 -25.72
CA VAL A 374 5.68 -1.00 -24.87
C VAL A 374 5.27 -1.58 -23.53
N HIS A 375 4.18 -1.08 -22.95
CA HIS A 375 3.61 -1.63 -21.73
C HIS A 375 3.25 -3.12 -21.90
N ARG A 376 2.50 -3.48 -22.96
CA ARG A 376 2.13 -4.87 -23.25
C ARG A 376 3.34 -5.77 -23.47
N LEU A 377 4.35 -5.29 -24.21
CA LEU A 377 5.61 -6.02 -24.42
C LEU A 377 6.33 -6.31 -23.09
N ALA A 378 6.42 -5.30 -22.24
CA ALA A 378 7.04 -5.43 -20.92
C ALA A 378 6.30 -6.47 -20.07
N LEU A 379 4.95 -6.38 -19.99
CA LEU A 379 4.14 -7.36 -19.25
C LEU A 379 4.32 -8.79 -19.76
N MET A 380 4.40 -9.01 -21.08
CA MET A 380 4.65 -10.34 -21.63
C MET A 380 6.01 -10.90 -21.20
N GLY A 381 7.05 -10.05 -21.19
CA GLY A 381 8.36 -10.43 -20.64
C GLY A 381 8.30 -10.78 -19.16
N TYR A 382 7.56 -10.01 -18.36
CA TYR A 382 7.40 -10.24 -16.93
C TYR A 382 6.65 -11.53 -16.62
N LEU A 383 5.61 -11.86 -17.39
CA LEU A 383 4.88 -13.13 -17.25
C LEU A 383 5.79 -14.33 -17.55
N ALA A 384 6.63 -14.24 -18.59
CA ALA A 384 7.60 -15.29 -18.93
C ALA A 384 8.66 -15.47 -17.84
N GLU A 385 9.10 -14.38 -17.21
CA GLU A 385 10.03 -14.39 -16.10
C GLU A 385 9.39 -15.01 -14.84
N LEU A 386 8.20 -14.55 -14.46
CA LEU A 386 7.47 -15.10 -13.32
C LEU A 386 7.13 -16.58 -13.49
N ARG A 387 6.84 -17.04 -14.71
CA ARG A 387 6.58 -18.45 -15.00
C ARG A 387 7.67 -19.36 -14.43
N ASP A 388 8.90 -19.09 -14.85
CA ASP A 388 10.05 -19.93 -14.49
C ASP A 388 10.41 -19.71 -13.01
N ALA A 389 10.30 -18.48 -12.52
CA ALA A 389 10.55 -18.17 -11.11
C ALA A 389 9.56 -18.86 -10.15
N ILE A 390 8.27 -18.90 -10.48
CA ILE A 390 7.24 -19.61 -9.70
C ILE A 390 7.52 -21.11 -9.70
N ALA A 391 7.82 -21.69 -10.86
CA ALA A 391 8.13 -23.11 -10.98
C ALA A 391 9.37 -23.49 -10.15
N LEU A 392 10.43 -22.66 -10.20
CA LEU A 392 11.65 -22.83 -9.40
C LEU A 392 11.37 -22.70 -7.91
N ALA A 393 10.69 -21.62 -7.48
CA ALA A 393 10.36 -21.39 -6.08
C ALA A 393 9.55 -22.56 -5.50
N ARG A 394 8.55 -23.03 -6.24
CA ARG A 394 7.72 -24.17 -5.86
C ARG A 394 8.53 -25.46 -5.77
N ALA A 395 9.40 -25.72 -6.76
CA ALA A 395 10.22 -26.93 -6.78
C ALA A 395 11.27 -26.92 -5.65
N LEU A 396 11.88 -25.79 -5.36
CA LEU A 396 12.89 -25.68 -4.31
C LEU A 396 12.30 -25.52 -2.91
N GLY A 397 10.97 -25.38 -2.78
CA GLY A 397 10.32 -25.09 -1.50
C GLY A 397 10.74 -23.72 -0.94
N ARG A 398 11.06 -22.75 -1.80
CA ARG A 398 11.58 -21.43 -1.43
C ARG A 398 10.50 -20.36 -1.57
N THR A 399 10.63 -19.30 -0.78
CA THR A 399 9.82 -18.09 -0.93
C THR A 399 10.24 -17.33 -2.18
N LEU A 400 9.29 -17.08 -3.09
CA LEU A 400 9.52 -16.27 -4.27
C LEU A 400 9.61 -14.79 -3.89
N VAL A 401 10.69 -14.11 -4.24
CA VAL A 401 10.72 -12.64 -4.21
C VAL A 401 10.29 -12.13 -5.59
N LEU A 402 9.20 -11.37 -5.64
CA LEU A 402 8.71 -10.76 -6.87
C LEU A 402 9.73 -9.72 -7.39
N PRO A 403 10.08 -9.74 -8.69
CA PRO A 403 10.94 -8.71 -9.28
C PRO A 403 10.28 -7.32 -9.28
N ARG A 404 11.09 -6.25 -9.23
CA ARG A 404 10.61 -4.88 -9.48
C ARG A 404 10.43 -4.64 -10.96
N HIS A 405 9.23 -4.92 -11.44
CA HIS A 405 8.83 -4.63 -12.81
C HIS A 405 8.53 -3.15 -13.01
N GLN A 406 8.61 -2.66 -14.25
CA GLN A 406 8.24 -1.29 -14.62
C GLN A 406 6.96 -1.25 -15.45
N CYS A 407 6.12 -0.24 -15.21
CA CYS A 407 4.91 -0.01 -15.98
C CYS A 407 5.05 1.28 -16.81
N PHE A 408 4.75 1.13 -18.11
CA PHE A 408 4.82 2.18 -19.14
C PHE A 408 3.45 2.79 -19.46
N CYS A 409 2.43 2.39 -18.69
CA CYS A 409 1.05 2.82 -18.81
C CYS A 409 0.40 2.55 -17.46
N ASP A 410 -0.39 3.50 -17.00
CA ASP A 410 -1.13 3.49 -15.76
C ASP A 410 -2.40 2.63 -15.89
N ARG A 411 -3.16 2.42 -14.80
CA ARG A 411 -4.40 1.63 -14.80
C ARG A 411 -5.56 2.41 -14.19
N LEU A 412 -6.67 2.51 -14.93
CA LEU A 412 -7.90 3.21 -14.52
C LEU A 412 -8.89 2.32 -13.75
N TRP A 413 -9.69 2.96 -12.87
CA TRP A 413 -10.67 2.34 -11.96
C TRP A 413 -11.94 1.76 -12.61
N ALA A 414 -12.09 1.79 -13.94
CA ALA A 414 -13.33 1.34 -14.58
C ALA A 414 -13.14 0.78 -16.00
N GLY A 415 -11.94 0.28 -16.34
CA GLY A 415 -11.66 -0.15 -17.71
C GLY A 415 -11.95 0.95 -18.76
N SER A 416 -11.96 2.21 -18.33
CA SER A 416 -12.40 3.32 -19.16
C SER A 416 -11.35 3.66 -20.20
N ASP A 417 -11.85 3.90 -21.41
CA ASP A 417 -11.09 3.99 -22.66
C ASP A 417 -10.23 5.24 -22.78
N GLU A 418 -10.28 6.09 -21.76
CA GLU A 418 -9.71 7.42 -21.82
C GLU A 418 -8.22 7.46 -21.47
N ILE A 419 -7.65 6.41 -20.87
CA ILE A 419 -6.24 6.48 -20.43
C ILE A 419 -5.27 6.76 -21.58
N LEU A 420 -5.59 6.27 -22.78
CA LEU A 420 -4.82 6.53 -24.00
C LEU A 420 -4.91 8.00 -24.41
N ARG A 421 -6.10 8.62 -24.29
CA ARG A 421 -6.29 10.06 -24.51
C ARG A 421 -5.47 10.90 -23.52
N PHE A 422 -5.19 10.35 -22.35
CA PHE A 422 -4.40 10.97 -21.31
C PHE A 422 -2.93 10.54 -21.31
N GLY A 423 -2.42 10.02 -22.45
CA GLY A 423 -1.01 9.69 -22.62
C GLY A 423 -0.55 8.54 -21.72
N CYS A 424 -1.41 7.54 -21.51
CA CYS A 424 -1.15 6.39 -20.63
C CYS A 424 -1.01 6.75 -19.14
N MET A 425 -1.60 7.87 -18.70
CA MET A 425 -1.60 8.34 -17.31
C MET A 425 -3.04 8.55 -16.81
N TYR A 426 -3.31 8.30 -15.52
CA TYR A 426 -4.63 8.53 -14.92
C TYR A 426 -5.12 9.98 -15.14
N PRO A 427 -6.37 10.25 -15.57
CA PRO A 427 -6.88 11.61 -15.75
C PRO A 427 -6.61 12.52 -14.55
N GLY A 428 -6.00 13.69 -14.80
CA GLY A 428 -5.60 14.63 -13.76
C GLY A 428 -4.17 14.45 -13.23
N SER A 429 -3.45 13.39 -13.61
CA SER A 429 -2.04 13.15 -13.23
C SER A 429 -1.00 13.62 -14.26
N GLN A 430 -1.43 14.23 -15.36
CA GLN A 430 -0.57 14.62 -16.49
C GLN A 430 0.36 15.81 -16.19
N ASP A 431 0.36 16.32 -14.95
CA ASP A 431 1.15 17.48 -14.53
C ASP A 431 2.63 17.36 -14.90
N HIS A 432 3.16 16.15 -14.80
CA HIS A 432 4.53 15.82 -15.13
C HIS A 432 4.63 14.35 -15.57
N PRO A 433 5.52 14.00 -16.50
CA PRO A 433 5.75 12.62 -16.89
C PRO A 433 6.31 11.84 -15.69
N PHE A 434 5.62 10.76 -15.31
CA PHE A 434 6.07 9.80 -14.29
C PHE A 434 6.20 8.39 -14.87
N LEU A 435 6.03 8.25 -16.19
CA LEU A 435 6.25 7.00 -16.92
C LEU A 435 7.72 6.90 -17.34
N PRO A 436 8.33 5.70 -17.30
CA PRO A 436 7.84 4.51 -16.61
C PRO A 436 7.92 4.66 -15.08
N PHE A 437 7.10 3.89 -14.36
CA PHE A 437 7.14 3.81 -12.89
C PHE A 437 7.31 2.36 -12.42
N ALA A 438 7.74 2.17 -11.16
CA ALA A 438 7.76 0.85 -10.54
C ALA A 438 6.34 0.28 -10.51
N CYS A 439 6.12 -0.83 -11.22
CA CYS A 439 4.79 -1.35 -11.45
C CYS A 439 4.24 -2.05 -10.21
N PRO A 440 3.15 -1.55 -9.63
CA PRO A 440 2.50 -2.23 -8.53
C PRO A 440 1.90 -3.57 -8.96
N MET A 441 1.86 -4.52 -8.05
CA MET A 441 1.30 -5.85 -8.28
C MET A 441 -0.14 -5.75 -8.80
N ASP A 442 -0.99 -4.93 -8.19
CA ASP A 442 -2.38 -4.76 -8.60
C ASP A 442 -2.57 -4.03 -9.95
N HIS A 443 -1.50 -3.57 -10.62
CA HIS A 443 -1.61 -3.03 -11.97
C HIS A 443 -1.72 -4.12 -13.02
N TRP A 444 -1.08 -5.28 -12.80
CA TRP A 444 -0.97 -6.32 -13.81
C TRP A 444 -1.11 -7.76 -13.27
N LEU A 445 -1.02 -7.95 -11.97
CA LEU A 445 -1.35 -9.17 -11.23
C LEU A 445 -2.57 -8.92 -10.34
N VAL A 446 -3.00 -9.97 -9.64
CA VAL A 446 -4.20 -9.97 -8.81
C VAL A 446 -3.84 -10.40 -7.39
N PRO A 447 -3.50 -9.46 -6.49
CA PRO A 447 -3.09 -9.76 -5.11
C PRO A 447 -3.94 -10.79 -4.38
N HIS A 448 -5.28 -10.72 -4.44
CA HIS A 448 -6.14 -11.68 -3.72
C HIS A 448 -6.01 -13.12 -4.24
N VAL A 449 -5.78 -13.31 -5.55
CA VAL A 449 -5.54 -14.63 -6.15
C VAL A 449 -4.19 -15.17 -5.71
N TRP A 450 -3.18 -14.30 -5.63
CA TRP A 450 -1.84 -14.68 -5.19
C TRP A 450 -1.80 -15.09 -3.72
N GLU A 451 -2.43 -14.33 -2.83
CA GLU A 451 -2.55 -14.68 -1.41
C GLU A 451 -3.29 -16.02 -1.23
N GLY A 452 -4.36 -16.25 -2.00
CA GLY A 452 -5.14 -17.50 -1.96
C GLY A 452 -4.47 -18.72 -2.62
N SER A 453 -3.33 -18.55 -3.30
CA SER A 453 -2.68 -19.62 -4.06
C SER A 453 -1.85 -20.60 -3.22
N GLY A 454 -1.50 -20.22 -1.98
CA GLY A 454 -0.59 -20.97 -1.12
C GLY A 454 0.88 -20.93 -1.55
N LEU A 455 1.25 -20.17 -2.59
CA LEU A 455 2.64 -19.88 -2.92
C LEU A 455 3.20 -18.88 -1.91
N ALA A 456 4.32 -19.21 -1.25
CA ALA A 456 5.02 -18.25 -0.41
C ALA A 456 5.72 -17.20 -1.28
N PHE A 457 5.36 -15.93 -1.12
CA PHE A 457 6.00 -14.83 -1.84
C PHE A 457 6.26 -13.58 -0.98
N ARG A 458 7.16 -12.72 -1.45
CA ARG A 458 7.53 -11.42 -0.88
C ARG A 458 7.82 -10.40 -1.99
N ASP A 459 7.69 -9.12 -1.67
CA ASP A 459 8.03 -8.01 -2.57
C ASP A 459 9.54 -7.82 -2.73
N ALA A 460 9.98 -7.24 -3.84
CA ALA A 460 11.40 -6.98 -4.09
C ALA A 460 12.10 -6.19 -2.96
N ILE A 461 11.40 -5.27 -2.29
CA ILE A 461 11.99 -4.50 -1.19
C ILE A 461 12.43 -5.40 -0.03
N PHE A 462 11.79 -6.57 0.13
CA PHE A 462 12.15 -7.56 1.13
C PHE A 462 13.58 -8.08 0.92
N ILE A 463 14.02 -8.28 -0.33
CA ILE A 463 15.38 -8.80 -0.57
C ILE A 463 16.44 -7.74 -0.35
N GLU A 464 16.19 -6.49 -0.77
CA GLU A 464 17.10 -5.36 -0.50
C GLU A 464 17.38 -5.21 1.01
N ARG A 465 16.35 -5.46 1.82
CA ARG A 465 16.42 -5.48 3.29
C ARG A 465 17.18 -6.67 3.84
N LEU A 466 16.92 -7.86 3.32
CA LEU A 466 17.60 -9.07 3.76
C LEU A 466 19.10 -8.97 3.45
N LEU A 467 19.45 -8.48 2.26
CA LEU A 467 20.84 -8.32 1.83
C LEU A 467 21.63 -7.27 2.64
N SER A 468 20.96 -6.28 3.23
CA SER A 468 21.63 -5.31 4.11
C SER A 468 21.84 -5.85 5.53
N ALA A 469 21.08 -6.86 5.94
CA ALA A 469 21.17 -7.49 7.26
C ALA A 469 22.00 -8.79 7.27
N GLU A 470 22.12 -9.49 6.14
CA GLU A 470 22.80 -10.78 6.05
C GLU A 470 24.28 -10.66 5.63
N PRO A 471 25.17 -11.53 6.13
CA PRO A 471 26.52 -11.66 5.59
C PRO A 471 26.48 -12.05 4.10
N ARG A 472 27.36 -11.45 3.28
CA ARG A 472 27.44 -11.76 1.83
C ARG A 472 27.61 -13.26 1.51
N THR A 473 28.14 -14.05 2.46
CA THR A 473 28.34 -15.49 2.33
C THR A 473 27.04 -16.31 2.26
N SER A 474 25.88 -15.75 2.65
CA SER A 474 24.58 -16.45 2.61
C SER A 474 23.80 -16.22 1.30
N VAL A 475 24.37 -15.45 0.37
CA VAL A 475 23.77 -15.05 -0.91
C VAL A 475 24.50 -15.72 -2.06
N ARG A 476 23.77 -16.40 -2.93
CA ARG A 476 24.31 -17.00 -4.14
C ARG A 476 23.75 -16.32 -5.38
N ASP A 477 24.66 -15.69 -6.13
CA ASP A 477 24.38 -15.11 -7.43
C ASP A 477 24.55 -16.15 -8.52
N MET A 478 23.52 -16.33 -9.35
CA MET A 478 23.60 -17.22 -10.50
C MET A 478 23.31 -16.47 -11.79
N ARG A 479 24.26 -16.57 -12.72
CA ARG A 479 24.13 -16.04 -14.07
C ARG A 479 23.45 -17.05 -14.97
N ILE A 480 22.67 -16.61 -15.95
CA ILE A 480 22.07 -17.46 -16.95
C ILE A 480 22.88 -17.34 -18.23
N VAL A 481 23.37 -18.46 -18.75
CA VAL A 481 24.23 -18.50 -19.95
C VAL A 481 23.61 -19.36 -21.04
N PRO A 482 23.92 -19.14 -22.33
CA PRO A 482 23.48 -20.04 -23.38
C PRO A 482 23.96 -21.48 -23.13
N ALA A 483 23.08 -22.44 -23.37
CA ALA A 483 23.32 -23.88 -23.26
C ALA A 483 24.66 -24.34 -23.89
N ALA A 484 24.95 -23.84 -25.09
CA ALA A 484 26.16 -24.19 -25.83
C ALA A 484 27.43 -23.64 -25.17
N ASP A 485 27.38 -22.41 -24.64
CA ASP A 485 28.50 -21.78 -23.95
C ASP A 485 28.80 -22.50 -22.63
N TRP A 486 27.76 -22.85 -21.88
CA TRP A 486 27.90 -23.63 -20.66
C TRP A 486 28.55 -24.99 -20.92
N ARG A 487 28.05 -25.74 -21.92
CA ARG A 487 28.62 -27.05 -22.28
C ARG A 487 30.08 -26.95 -22.68
N ARG A 488 30.46 -25.94 -23.47
CA ARG A 488 31.87 -25.69 -23.84
C ARG A 488 32.72 -25.37 -22.63
N ALA A 489 32.25 -24.46 -21.77
CA ALA A 489 32.96 -24.05 -20.56
C ALA A 489 33.16 -25.21 -19.57
N CYS A 490 32.14 -26.06 -19.39
CA CYS A 490 32.24 -27.21 -18.48
C CYS A 490 33.06 -28.35 -19.07
N ALA A 491 32.92 -28.69 -20.35
CA ALA A 491 33.72 -29.72 -21.01
C ALA A 491 35.22 -29.39 -20.99
N ALA A 492 35.58 -28.13 -21.29
CA ALA A 492 36.97 -27.67 -21.26
C ALA A 492 37.59 -27.75 -19.86
N LYS A 493 36.80 -27.59 -18.79
CA LYS A 493 37.29 -27.63 -17.40
C LYS A 493 37.36 -29.05 -16.83
N VAL A 494 36.46 -29.96 -17.24
CA VAL A 494 36.54 -31.39 -16.90
C VAL A 494 37.82 -32.02 -17.47
N GLN A 495 38.27 -31.56 -18.64
CA GLN A 495 39.54 -32.00 -19.23
C GLN A 495 40.79 -31.39 -18.58
N ALA A 496 40.66 -30.31 -17.80
CA ALA A 496 41.80 -29.51 -17.35
C ALA A 496 42.32 -29.82 -15.92
N ARG A 497 41.61 -30.59 -15.08
CA ARG A 497 42.06 -30.88 -13.68
C ARG A 497 41.68 -32.29 -13.21
N SER A 498 42.69 -33.06 -12.81
CA SER A 498 42.61 -34.45 -12.31
C SER A 498 42.01 -34.62 -10.90
N ASP A 499 41.79 -33.52 -10.17
CA ASP A 499 41.60 -33.58 -8.70
C ASP A 499 40.16 -33.33 -8.23
N GLY A 500 39.18 -33.42 -9.14
CA GLY A 500 37.76 -33.61 -8.80
C GLY A 500 37.01 -32.45 -8.13
N VAL A 501 37.59 -31.27 -7.94
CA VAL A 501 36.88 -30.10 -7.38
C VAL A 501 36.54 -29.10 -8.48
N VAL A 502 35.29 -29.13 -8.93
CA VAL A 502 34.71 -28.19 -9.89
C VAL A 502 34.27 -26.95 -9.11
N GLY A 503 34.88 -25.79 -9.33
CA GLY A 503 34.53 -24.53 -8.63
C GLY A 503 33.71 -23.56 -9.49
N GLU A 504 34.01 -23.44 -10.78
CA GLU A 504 33.53 -22.32 -11.61
C GLU A 504 32.36 -22.65 -12.58
N CYS A 505 31.94 -23.92 -12.73
CA CYS A 505 30.73 -24.27 -13.49
C CYS A 505 29.43 -24.08 -12.71
N TRP A 506 29.54 -23.79 -11.41
CA TRP A 506 28.43 -23.78 -10.46
C TRP A 506 27.86 -22.39 -10.18
N ASP A 507 28.42 -21.34 -10.82
CA ASP A 507 27.97 -19.95 -10.70
C ASP A 507 27.13 -19.50 -11.91
N ALA A 508 26.91 -20.42 -12.87
CA ALA A 508 26.13 -20.16 -14.08
C ALA A 508 25.18 -21.32 -14.43
N LEU A 509 23.94 -20.99 -14.80
CA LEU A 509 22.89 -21.91 -15.20
C LEU A 509 22.67 -21.84 -16.72
N PRO A 510 22.68 -22.96 -17.46
CA PRO A 510 22.35 -22.93 -18.87
C PRO A 510 20.86 -22.68 -19.12
N ALA A 511 20.54 -21.75 -20.01
CA ALA A 511 19.16 -21.50 -20.43
C ALA A 511 18.56 -22.69 -21.17
N GLY A 512 17.30 -23.02 -20.86
CA GLY A 512 16.45 -23.90 -21.67
C GLY A 512 16.88 -25.37 -21.70
N LEU A 513 17.64 -25.82 -20.70
CA LEU A 513 18.11 -27.20 -20.60
C LEU A 513 17.60 -27.96 -19.38
N TRP A 514 16.93 -27.29 -18.43
CA TRP A 514 16.63 -27.88 -17.14
C TRP A 514 15.15 -28.17 -16.95
N THR A 515 14.89 -29.32 -16.36
CA THR A 515 13.72 -29.53 -15.51
C THR A 515 13.87 -28.90 -14.15
N THR A 516 12.75 -28.76 -13.43
CA THR A 516 12.83 -28.36 -12.02
C THR A 516 13.54 -29.39 -11.14
N GLU A 517 13.53 -30.67 -11.52
CA GLU A 517 14.19 -31.75 -10.77
C GLU A 517 15.70 -31.75 -10.99
N GLU A 518 16.16 -31.61 -12.23
CA GLU A 518 17.58 -31.42 -12.54
C GLU A 518 18.11 -30.14 -11.88
N MET A 519 17.35 -29.05 -11.91
CA MET A 519 17.75 -27.80 -11.29
C MET A 519 17.86 -27.94 -9.77
N ARG A 520 16.89 -28.62 -9.15
CA ARG A 520 16.95 -28.95 -7.72
C ARG A 520 18.20 -29.79 -7.41
N ALA A 521 18.48 -30.82 -8.19
CA ALA A 521 19.65 -31.67 -8.02
C ALA A 521 20.96 -30.88 -8.14
N HIS A 522 21.08 -29.99 -9.13
CA HIS A 522 22.24 -29.13 -9.32
C HIS A 522 22.43 -28.14 -8.16
N LEU A 523 21.36 -27.49 -7.71
CA LEU A 523 21.41 -26.56 -6.58
C LEU A 523 21.71 -27.26 -5.24
N HIS A 524 21.43 -28.56 -5.11
CA HIS A 524 21.87 -29.36 -3.96
C HIS A 524 23.32 -29.86 -4.09
N ALA A 525 23.72 -30.36 -5.27
CA ALA A 525 25.07 -30.86 -5.52
C ALA A 525 26.14 -29.77 -5.42
N THR A 526 25.77 -28.52 -5.73
CA THR A 526 26.62 -27.35 -5.52
C THR A 526 26.84 -26.95 -4.08
N GLY A 527 26.15 -27.58 -3.12
CA GLY A 527 26.31 -27.35 -1.68
C GLY A 527 27.18 -28.36 -0.96
N SER A 528 27.73 -29.38 -1.65
CA SER A 528 28.42 -30.53 -1.02
C SER A 528 29.93 -30.60 -1.22
N GLY A 529 30.58 -29.59 -1.80
CA GLY A 529 32.04 -29.57 -2.03
C GLY A 529 32.83 -28.74 -1.00
N ARG A 530 33.80 -29.37 -0.31
CA ARG A 530 34.87 -28.91 0.63
C ARG A 530 34.62 -27.78 1.65
N ASN A 531 33.60 -26.95 1.52
CA ASN A 531 33.08 -26.03 2.53
C ASN A 531 31.73 -26.56 3.04
N ALA A 532 31.70 -27.79 3.54
CA ALA A 532 30.52 -28.41 4.15
C ALA A 532 30.05 -27.73 5.46
N GLN A 533 30.56 -26.53 5.79
CA GLN A 533 30.01 -25.64 6.81
C GLN A 533 29.03 -24.60 6.24
N ASP A 534 28.94 -24.43 4.91
CA ASP A 534 28.00 -23.52 4.24
C ASP A 534 26.74 -24.28 3.75
N GLY A 535 25.82 -24.56 4.67
CA GLY A 535 24.51 -25.13 4.35
C GLY A 535 23.70 -24.21 3.43
N ALA A 536 23.31 -24.72 2.25
CA ALA A 536 22.34 -24.18 1.28
C ALA A 536 22.09 -22.66 1.35
N ALA A 537 22.71 -21.89 0.45
CA ALA A 537 22.52 -20.43 0.33
C ALA A 537 21.08 -19.99 0.68
N ARG A 538 20.96 -19.10 1.67
CA ARG A 538 19.66 -18.61 2.16
C ARG A 538 18.95 -17.80 1.10
N VAL A 539 19.71 -17.06 0.30
CA VAL A 539 19.23 -16.28 -0.83
C VAL A 539 19.81 -16.83 -2.12
N LEU A 540 18.92 -17.13 -3.08
CA LEU A 540 19.29 -17.43 -4.45
C LEU A 540 18.87 -16.24 -5.32
N ARG A 541 19.83 -15.51 -5.89
CA ARG A 541 19.58 -14.38 -6.78
C ARG A 541 19.92 -14.79 -8.22
N LEU A 542 18.90 -14.73 -9.08
CA LEU A 542 19.05 -14.98 -10.52
C LEU A 542 19.10 -13.62 -11.23
N GLU A 543 19.96 -13.47 -12.23
CA GLU A 543 19.98 -12.25 -13.07
C GLU A 543 18.67 -12.07 -13.86
N HIS A 544 18.08 -13.20 -14.28
CA HIS A 544 16.71 -13.34 -14.77
C HIS A 544 16.32 -14.83 -14.68
N SER A 545 15.03 -15.15 -14.78
CA SER A 545 14.55 -16.54 -14.87
C SER A 545 14.05 -16.92 -16.26
N ARG A 546 14.02 -15.97 -17.21
CA ARG A 546 13.43 -16.19 -18.55
C ARG A 546 14.08 -17.36 -19.27
N SER A 547 13.23 -18.28 -19.74
CA SER A 547 13.63 -19.45 -20.51
C SER A 547 14.65 -20.33 -19.78
N LEU A 548 14.66 -20.29 -18.44
CA LEU A 548 15.57 -21.09 -17.63
C LEU A 548 15.14 -22.56 -17.66
N LEU A 549 13.83 -22.80 -17.62
CA LEU A 549 13.25 -24.14 -17.59
C LEU A 549 12.76 -24.55 -18.99
N CYS A 550 13.13 -25.76 -19.41
CA CYS A 550 12.56 -26.42 -20.60
C CYS A 550 11.34 -27.27 -20.25
N GLY A 551 11.29 -27.83 -19.04
CA GLY A 551 10.22 -28.69 -18.55
C GLY A 551 10.02 -28.55 -17.05
N VAL A 552 8.88 -29.02 -16.55
CA VAL A 552 8.63 -29.02 -15.10
C VAL A 552 9.20 -30.28 -14.48
N SER A 553 8.83 -31.42 -15.03
CA SER A 553 9.00 -32.73 -14.44
C SER A 553 8.63 -33.80 -15.47
N SER A 554 9.25 -34.97 -15.38
CA SER A 554 8.86 -36.18 -16.12
C SER A 554 7.47 -36.71 -15.69
N SER A 555 6.99 -36.36 -14.48
CA SER A 555 5.63 -36.66 -14.00
C SER A 555 4.57 -35.72 -14.60
N PRO A 556 3.57 -36.24 -15.35
CA PRO A 556 2.46 -35.45 -15.89
C PRO A 556 1.59 -34.77 -14.82
N THR A 557 1.43 -35.43 -13.67
CA THR A 557 0.61 -34.93 -12.56
C THR A 557 1.24 -33.71 -11.90
N LYS A 558 2.55 -33.73 -11.64
CA LYS A 558 3.29 -32.57 -11.08
C LYS A 558 3.26 -31.38 -12.05
N THR A 559 3.47 -31.65 -13.34
CA THR A 559 3.40 -30.62 -14.39
C THR A 559 2.01 -30.01 -14.47
N SER A 560 0.95 -30.82 -14.40
CA SER A 560 -0.43 -30.32 -14.40
C SER A 560 -0.74 -29.45 -13.18
N GLN A 561 -0.20 -29.76 -11.99
CA GLN A 561 -0.35 -28.94 -10.80
C GLN A 561 0.33 -27.57 -10.95
N ILE A 562 1.55 -27.53 -11.49
CA ILE A 562 2.29 -26.29 -11.70
C ILE A 562 1.64 -25.45 -12.81
N ASN A 563 1.20 -26.06 -13.92
CA ASN A 563 0.48 -25.34 -14.98
C ASN A 563 -0.86 -24.78 -14.48
N ARG A 564 -1.60 -25.51 -13.61
CA ARG A 564 -2.81 -24.96 -12.95
C ARG A 564 -2.48 -23.75 -12.09
N LEU A 565 -1.43 -23.81 -11.28
CA LEU A 565 -0.97 -22.68 -10.46
C LEU A 565 -0.60 -21.48 -11.33
N LEU A 566 0.14 -21.69 -12.43
CA LEU A 566 0.50 -20.63 -13.36
C LEU A 566 -0.71 -20.01 -14.05
N GLY A 567 -1.67 -20.81 -14.52
CA GLY A 567 -2.91 -20.31 -15.11
C GLY A 567 -3.79 -19.54 -14.11
N GLN A 568 -3.68 -19.84 -12.81
CA GLN A 568 -4.31 -19.05 -11.75
C GLN A 568 -3.60 -17.71 -11.53
N LEU A 569 -2.27 -17.72 -11.40
CA LEU A 569 -1.48 -16.56 -10.99
C LEU A 569 -1.16 -15.57 -12.12
N LEU A 570 -0.92 -16.07 -13.33
CA LEU A 570 -0.41 -15.31 -14.48
C LEU A 570 -1.53 -14.96 -15.48
N ARG A 571 -2.67 -14.49 -14.96
CA ARG A 571 -3.79 -14.03 -15.79
C ARG A 571 -3.46 -12.67 -16.40
N THR A 572 -3.66 -12.55 -17.71
CA THR A 572 -3.49 -11.24 -18.38
C THR A 572 -4.64 -10.31 -18.00
N PRO A 573 -4.38 -9.06 -17.56
CA PRO A 573 -5.44 -8.11 -17.25
C PRO A 573 -6.28 -7.76 -18.48
N PRO A 574 -7.62 -7.65 -18.35
CA PRO A 574 -8.53 -7.42 -19.49
C PRO A 574 -8.38 -6.03 -20.14
N TRP A 575 -7.80 -5.05 -19.44
CA TRP A 575 -7.70 -3.67 -19.92
C TRP A 575 -6.57 -3.44 -20.95
N CYS A 576 -5.63 -4.38 -21.10
CA CYS A 576 -4.62 -4.36 -22.17
C CYS A 576 -5.23 -4.62 -23.57
N ALA A 577 -6.54 -4.87 -23.66
CA ALA A 577 -7.26 -5.28 -24.85
C ALA A 577 -7.71 -4.11 -25.76
N ARG A 578 -7.14 -2.90 -25.68
CA ARG A 578 -7.52 -1.77 -26.56
C ARG A 578 -6.33 -1.13 -27.26
N CYS A 579 -5.69 -1.86 -28.15
CA CYS A 579 -4.66 -1.30 -29.02
C CYS A 579 -4.93 -1.62 -30.49
N PRO A 580 -5.35 -0.64 -31.31
CA PRO A 580 -5.42 -0.78 -32.76
C PRO A 580 -4.02 -1.12 -33.31
N ASN A 581 -3.92 -2.16 -34.14
CA ASN A 581 -2.68 -2.59 -34.83
C ASN A 581 -1.52 -3.07 -33.95
N CYS A 582 -1.75 -3.32 -32.65
CA CYS A 582 -0.70 -3.87 -31.79
C CYS A 582 -0.27 -5.27 -32.25
N ASP A 583 -1.20 -6.15 -32.63
CA ASP A 583 -0.87 -7.55 -32.90
C ASP A 583 0.11 -7.73 -34.07
N GLU A 584 0.11 -6.86 -35.07
CA GLU A 584 1.07 -6.92 -36.19
C GLU A 584 2.48 -6.46 -35.78
N ARG A 585 2.58 -5.40 -34.96
CA ARG A 585 3.87 -4.94 -34.37
C ARG A 585 4.39 -5.87 -33.28
N LEU A 586 3.50 -6.62 -32.62
CA LEU A 586 3.82 -7.54 -31.53
C LEU A 586 4.10 -8.97 -32.03
N ARG A 587 3.62 -9.35 -33.23
CA ARG A 587 3.87 -10.68 -33.83
C ARG A 587 5.35 -11.06 -33.90
N GLN A 588 6.23 -10.09 -34.15
CA GLN A 588 7.69 -10.30 -34.17
C GLN A 588 8.30 -10.59 -32.77
N TRP A 589 7.57 -10.27 -31.69
CA TRP A 589 8.00 -10.44 -30.30
C TRP A 589 7.17 -11.50 -29.55
N GLN A 590 6.05 -11.95 -30.13
CA GLN A 590 5.35 -13.18 -29.78
C GLN A 590 6.19 -14.38 -30.23
N VAL A 591 7.39 -14.54 -29.67
CA VAL A 591 8.05 -15.84 -29.68
C VAL A 591 7.26 -16.66 -28.66
N PRO A 592 6.45 -17.65 -29.08
CA PRO A 592 5.80 -18.50 -28.11
C PRO A 592 6.92 -19.15 -27.29
N PRO A 593 6.87 -19.15 -25.94
CA PRO A 593 7.53 -20.23 -25.23
C PRO A 593 6.92 -21.50 -25.81
N ARG A 594 7.73 -22.31 -26.49
CA ARG A 594 7.31 -23.50 -27.25
C ARG A 594 6.20 -24.24 -26.49
N SER A 595 4.97 -24.10 -26.98
CA SER A 595 3.77 -24.61 -26.32
C SER A 595 3.66 -26.11 -26.52
N GLY A 596 3.38 -26.85 -25.44
CA GLY A 596 2.69 -28.15 -25.51
C GLY A 596 3.37 -29.29 -26.26
N ARG A 597 4.68 -29.23 -26.57
CA ARG A 597 5.40 -30.41 -27.09
C ARG A 597 6.11 -31.13 -25.95
N GLN A 598 5.87 -32.43 -25.85
CA GLN A 598 6.74 -33.33 -25.12
C GLN A 598 8.15 -33.19 -25.72
N TRP A 599 9.15 -32.84 -24.91
CA TRP A 599 10.54 -32.79 -25.36
C TRP A 599 11.25 -34.00 -24.72
N GLY A 600 11.42 -35.06 -25.51
CA GLY A 600 11.80 -36.37 -24.95
C GLY A 600 10.63 -36.99 -24.16
N GLU A 601 10.85 -37.30 -22.89
CA GLU A 601 9.84 -37.89 -21.99
C GLU A 601 9.04 -36.82 -21.18
N GLU A 602 9.31 -35.53 -21.37
CA GLU A 602 8.95 -34.50 -20.38
C GLU A 602 7.93 -33.46 -20.86
N TRP A 603 7.22 -32.86 -19.90
CA TRP A 603 6.15 -31.89 -20.14
C TRP A 603 6.59 -30.44 -19.89
N CYS A 604 6.30 -29.56 -20.86
CA CYS A 604 6.63 -28.13 -20.84
C CYS A 604 5.72 -27.30 -19.91
N LEU A 605 6.26 -26.19 -19.38
CA LEU A 605 5.50 -25.16 -18.67
C LEU A 605 4.58 -24.41 -19.63
N GLU A 606 3.27 -24.46 -19.37
CA GLU A 606 2.28 -23.69 -20.12
C GLU A 606 2.03 -22.35 -19.45
N VAL A 607 2.30 -21.27 -20.17
CA VAL A 607 1.64 -19.99 -19.93
C VAL A 607 0.78 -19.76 -21.16
N PRO A 608 -0.55 -19.83 -21.04
CA PRO A 608 -1.40 -19.53 -22.18
C PRO A 608 -1.01 -18.13 -22.69
N PRO A 609 -0.77 -17.97 -24.01
CA PRO A 609 -0.53 -16.64 -24.54
C PRO A 609 -1.73 -15.76 -24.16
N PRO A 610 -1.52 -14.45 -23.92
CA PRO A 610 -2.64 -13.54 -23.74
C PRO A 610 -3.63 -13.75 -24.90
N PRO A 611 -4.95 -13.82 -24.65
CA PRO A 611 -5.93 -14.08 -25.68
C PRO A 611 -5.75 -13.11 -26.87
N LEU A 612 -5.90 -13.64 -28.09
CA LEU A 612 -5.79 -12.84 -29.31
C LEU A 612 -6.80 -11.69 -29.27
N PHE A 613 -6.35 -10.48 -29.63
CA PHE A 613 -7.22 -9.32 -29.66
C PHE A 613 -8.06 -9.35 -30.94
N HIS A 614 -9.38 -9.32 -30.78
CA HIS A 614 -10.30 -9.06 -31.89
C HIS A 614 -10.78 -7.62 -31.81
N ALA A 615 -10.29 -6.80 -32.76
CA ALA A 615 -10.78 -5.43 -32.93
C ALA A 615 -12.32 -5.44 -33.01
N GLY A 616 -12.97 -4.65 -32.15
CA GLY A 616 -14.44 -4.52 -32.14
C GLY A 616 -15.22 -5.51 -31.26
N ARG A 617 -14.58 -6.46 -30.57
CA ARG A 617 -15.25 -7.31 -29.56
C ARG A 617 -14.79 -6.96 -28.15
N CYS A 618 -15.41 -5.93 -27.56
CA CYS A 618 -15.35 -5.72 -26.11
C CYS A 618 -16.29 -6.72 -25.43
N VAL A 619 -15.80 -7.92 -25.10
CA VAL A 619 -16.47 -8.74 -24.08
C VAL A 619 -15.80 -8.38 -22.76
N LEU A 620 -16.31 -7.35 -22.11
CA LEU A 620 -16.24 -7.28 -20.65
C LEU A 620 -17.19 -8.38 -20.17
N SER A 621 -16.69 -9.59 -19.93
CA SER A 621 -17.50 -10.50 -19.14
C SER A 621 -17.57 -9.88 -17.74
N SER A 622 -18.76 -9.41 -17.40
CA SER A 622 -19.20 -9.20 -16.02
C SER A 622 -19.20 -10.51 -15.23
N GLU A 623 -19.04 -11.65 -15.91
CA GLU A 623 -18.57 -12.87 -15.26
C GLU A 623 -17.13 -12.64 -14.84
N HIS A 624 -16.89 -12.47 -13.53
CA HIS A 624 -15.69 -12.84 -12.76
C HIS A 624 -15.67 -12.03 -11.44
N THR A 625 -16.79 -12.07 -10.71
CA THR A 625 -16.84 -11.80 -9.25
C THR A 625 -15.94 -12.76 -8.49
#